data_AF-A0A4Y1ZYD2-F1
#
_entry.id   AF-A0A4Y1ZYD2-F1
#
_cell.length_a   1.000
_cell.length_b   1.000
_cell.length_c   1.000
_cell.angle_alpha   90.00
_cell.angle_beta   90.00
_cell.angle_gamma   90.00
#
_symmetry.space_group_name_H-M   'P 1'
#
loop_
_entity.id
_entity.type
_entity.pdbx_description
1 polymer ?
#
loop_
_entity_poly.entity_id
_entity_poly.type
_entity_poly.pdbx_seq_one_letter_code
_entity_poly.pdbx_strand_id
1 'polypeptide(L)'
;MSASKKIICSLIVDEISIRKRIEWDRDKFSGYVDLGTQLDNDCLPPAKQALTFMLNALNANWKIPVAYFLIDSLNALERSNLISECLRLVFDTGVEATALTFDGTSVNISTANNLGAKIQEKDLKPYFPHPITSEKVFVILDVCHMLKLVRNTLASKGSIINQNGDIIKWDYIKQLEKFQKDKGLYPFEGRWDTVCPTFFKIFFHKLV
;
A
#
# COMPACT_ATOMS: atom_id res chain seq x y z
N MET A 1 -2.65 21.30 -33.54
CA MET A 1 -3.00 20.13 -32.71
C MET A 1 -2.56 20.43 -31.30
N SER A 2 -3.48 20.58 -30.35
CA SER A 2 -3.12 20.67 -28.93
C SER A 2 -2.40 19.38 -28.56
N ALA A 3 -1.19 19.47 -27.99
CA ALA A 3 -0.53 18.31 -27.41
C ALA A 3 -1.50 17.67 -26.40
N SER A 4 -1.88 16.41 -26.65
CA SER A 4 -2.64 15.63 -25.69
C SER A 4 -1.89 15.63 -24.37
N LYS A 5 -2.49 16.15 -23.30
CA LYS A 5 -1.86 16.14 -21.98
C LYS A 5 -1.76 14.69 -21.52
N LYS A 6 -0.54 14.18 -21.43
CA LYS A 6 -0.26 12.83 -20.94
C LYS A 6 -0.75 12.69 -19.50
N ILE A 7 -1.42 11.59 -19.18
CA ILE A 7 -1.87 11.30 -17.82
C ILE A 7 -0.71 10.70 -17.03
N ILE A 8 -0.45 11.26 -15.85
CA ILE A 8 0.62 10.83 -14.96
C ILE A 8 -0.03 10.22 -13.72
N CYS A 9 0.39 9.01 -13.35
CA CYS A 9 -0.17 8.24 -12.26
C CYS A 9 0.89 7.74 -11.28
N SER A 10 0.47 7.49 -10.04
CA SER A 10 1.14 6.63 -9.09
C SER A 10 0.44 5.28 -9.06
N LEU A 11 1.20 4.19 -9.17
CA LEU A 11 0.72 2.84 -8.94
C LEU A 11 0.76 2.57 -7.43
N ILE A 12 -0.39 2.22 -6.86
CA ILE A 12 -0.54 1.85 -5.46
C ILE A 12 -0.75 0.35 -5.39
N VAL A 13 0.03 -0.32 -4.54
CA VAL A 13 -0.05 -1.76 -4.30
C VAL A 13 -0.26 -2.00 -2.82
N ASP A 14 -1.31 -2.74 -2.48
CA ASP A 14 -1.63 -3.09 -1.10
C ASP A 14 -2.27 -4.47 -1.00
N GLU A 15 -2.14 -5.09 0.17
CA GLU A 15 -2.67 -6.40 0.49
C GLU A 15 -3.85 -6.32 1.45
N ILE A 16 -4.95 -6.95 1.07
CA ILE A 16 -6.15 -7.01 1.89
C ILE A 16 -6.33 -8.46 2.36
N SER A 17 -6.37 -8.68 3.68
CA SER A 17 -6.74 -9.99 4.22
C SER A 17 -8.19 -10.32 3.89
N ILE A 18 -8.42 -11.51 3.32
CA ILE A 18 -9.75 -12.02 3.00
C ILE A 18 -10.07 -13.23 3.87
N ARG A 19 -11.36 -13.50 4.08
CA ARG A 19 -11.79 -14.71 4.78
C ARG A 19 -11.61 -15.89 3.84
N LYS A 20 -10.92 -16.93 4.32
CA LYS A 20 -10.83 -18.19 3.58
C LYS A 20 -12.22 -18.82 3.52
N ARG A 21 -12.82 -18.85 2.35
CA ARG A 21 -14.10 -19.50 2.11
C ARG A 21 -14.12 -19.98 0.67
N ILE A 22 -14.39 -21.27 0.51
CA ILE A 22 -14.61 -21.86 -0.80
C ILE A 22 -16.12 -21.93 -1.00
N GLU A 23 -16.61 -21.35 -2.09
CA GLU A 23 -18.03 -21.35 -2.45
C GLU A 23 -18.21 -21.88 -3.87
N TRP A 24 -19.26 -22.66 -4.06
CA TRP A 24 -19.66 -23.12 -5.40
C TRP A 24 -20.65 -22.12 -5.99
N ASP A 25 -20.25 -21.40 -7.03
CA ASP A 25 -21.10 -20.42 -7.72
C ASP A 25 -21.82 -21.03 -8.94
N ARG A 26 -22.36 -22.25 -8.76
CA ARG A 26 -23.12 -23.04 -9.75
C ARG A 26 -22.33 -23.53 -10.98
N ASP A 27 -21.27 -22.83 -11.37
CA ASP A 27 -20.42 -23.12 -12.52
C ASP A 27 -19.01 -23.57 -12.07
N LYS A 28 -18.43 -22.86 -11.10
CA LYS A 28 -17.10 -23.15 -10.58
C LYS A 28 -16.96 -22.93 -9.09
N PHE A 29 -15.95 -23.56 -8.50
CA PHE A 29 -15.51 -23.24 -7.14
C PHE A 29 -14.73 -21.91 -7.16
N SER A 30 -15.09 -21.02 -6.24
CA SER A 30 -14.43 -19.73 -6.01
C SER A 30 -13.84 -19.69 -4.61
N GLY A 31 -12.73 -18.96 -4.42
CA GLY A 31 -12.06 -18.80 -3.12
C GLY A 31 -10.66 -19.41 -3.04
N TYR A 32 -10.18 -20.00 -4.13
CA TYR A 32 -8.79 -20.45 -4.29
C TYR A 32 -7.87 -19.31 -4.73
N VAL A 33 -6.56 -19.58 -4.67
CA VAL A 33 -5.54 -18.71 -5.29
C VAL A 33 -5.85 -18.53 -6.78
N ASP A 34 -5.83 -17.28 -7.23
CA ASP A 34 -6.07 -16.89 -8.62
C ASP A 34 -5.06 -15.82 -9.02
N LEU A 35 -4.15 -16.20 -9.92
CA LEU A 35 -3.13 -15.33 -10.50
C LEU A 35 -3.44 -14.95 -11.97
N GLY A 36 -4.66 -15.22 -12.46
CA GLY A 36 -5.07 -14.93 -13.83
C GLY A 36 -4.53 -15.90 -14.89
N THR A 37 -3.98 -17.04 -14.49
CA THR A 37 -3.37 -18.04 -15.40
C THR A 37 -4.38 -19.05 -15.98
N GLN A 38 -5.68 -18.88 -15.71
CA GLN A 38 -6.75 -19.82 -16.10
C GLN A 38 -6.52 -21.27 -15.62
N LEU A 39 -5.70 -21.45 -14.59
CA LEU A 39 -5.48 -22.74 -13.96
C LEU A 39 -6.59 -22.98 -12.93
N ASP A 40 -7.76 -23.38 -13.40
CA ASP A 40 -8.85 -23.84 -12.54
C ASP A 40 -8.52 -25.27 -12.07
N ASN A 41 -7.79 -25.37 -10.96
CA ASN A 41 -7.48 -26.64 -10.33
C ASN A 41 -7.85 -26.60 -8.85
N ASP A 42 -8.74 -27.50 -8.43
CA ASP A 42 -9.21 -27.65 -7.05
C ASP A 42 -8.08 -28.05 -6.07
N CYS A 43 -6.89 -28.38 -6.58
CA CYS A 43 -5.67 -28.60 -5.78
C CYS A 43 -4.98 -27.30 -5.33
N LEU A 44 -5.42 -26.12 -5.79
CA LEU A 44 -4.86 -24.85 -5.34
C LEU A 44 -5.24 -24.56 -3.87
N PRO A 45 -4.38 -23.89 -3.10
CA PRO A 45 -4.72 -23.54 -1.73
C PRO A 45 -5.83 -22.46 -1.69
N PRO A 46 -6.65 -22.42 -0.62
CA PRO A 46 -7.59 -21.32 -0.41
C PRO A 46 -6.84 -19.99 -0.28
N ALA A 47 -7.33 -18.95 -0.94
CA ALA A 47 -6.73 -17.63 -0.86
C ALA A 47 -6.93 -17.01 0.53
N LYS A 48 -5.88 -16.35 1.04
CA LYS A 48 -5.87 -15.66 2.34
C LYS A 48 -5.87 -14.15 2.20
N GLN A 49 -5.37 -13.65 1.08
CA GLN A 49 -5.20 -12.23 0.82
C GLN A 49 -5.60 -11.92 -0.62
N ALA A 50 -5.99 -10.67 -0.87
CA ALA A 50 -6.10 -10.09 -2.19
C ALA A 50 -5.00 -9.05 -2.34
N LEU A 51 -4.08 -9.26 -3.28
CA LEU A 51 -3.08 -8.27 -3.67
C LEU A 51 -3.71 -7.36 -4.71
N THR A 52 -3.82 -6.07 -4.42
CA THR A 52 -4.54 -5.09 -5.25
C THR A 52 -3.59 -4.09 -5.88
N PHE A 53 -3.91 -3.68 -7.10
CA PHE A 53 -3.18 -2.69 -7.87
C PHE A 53 -4.14 -1.58 -8.28
N MET A 54 -3.82 -0.35 -7.91
CA MET A 54 -4.66 0.83 -8.17
C MET A 54 -3.82 1.94 -8.78
N LEU A 55 -4.32 2.57 -9.85
CA LEU A 55 -3.74 3.80 -10.36
C LEU A 55 -4.41 4.99 -9.70
N ASN A 56 -3.59 5.91 -9.19
CA ASN A 56 -4.01 7.22 -8.72
C ASN A 56 -3.43 8.29 -9.63
N ALA A 57 -4.29 9.05 -10.32
CA ALA A 57 -3.83 10.14 -11.16
C ALA A 57 -3.25 11.28 -10.32
N LEU A 58 -2.08 11.77 -10.75
CA LEU A 58 -1.38 12.89 -10.10
C LEU A 58 -1.79 14.24 -10.72
N ASN A 59 -2.08 14.24 -12.02
CA ASN A 59 -2.51 15.42 -12.77
C ASN A 59 -4.01 15.44 -13.10
N ALA A 60 -4.79 14.54 -12.49
CA ALA A 60 -6.24 14.48 -12.57
C ALA A 60 -6.81 13.96 -11.24
N ASN A 61 -8.12 14.07 -11.02
CA ASN A 61 -8.77 13.65 -9.78
C ASN A 61 -9.54 12.33 -9.95
N TRP A 62 -8.81 11.23 -10.13
CA TRP A 62 -9.41 9.90 -10.18
C TRP A 62 -8.47 8.83 -9.65
N LYS A 63 -9.08 7.73 -9.20
CA LYS A 63 -8.41 6.51 -8.78
C LYS A 63 -9.18 5.33 -9.34
N ILE A 64 -8.49 4.36 -9.95
CA ILE A 64 -9.13 3.16 -10.48
C ILE A 64 -8.32 1.92 -10.11
N PRO A 65 -8.96 0.83 -9.64
CA PRO A 65 -8.30 -0.46 -9.57
C PRO A 65 -8.00 -0.95 -11.00
N VAL A 66 -6.80 -1.48 -11.21
CA VAL A 66 -6.35 -1.97 -12.53
C VAL A 66 -6.07 -3.47 -12.54
N ALA A 67 -5.73 -4.05 -11.38
CA ALA A 67 -5.58 -5.50 -11.23
C ALA A 67 -5.81 -5.91 -9.78
N TYR A 68 -6.17 -7.18 -9.59
CA TYR A 68 -6.13 -7.83 -8.29
C TYR A 68 -5.78 -9.31 -8.48
N PHE A 69 -5.18 -9.90 -7.46
CA PHE A 69 -4.82 -11.32 -7.44
C PHE A 69 -5.20 -11.92 -6.10
N LEU A 70 -5.82 -13.11 -6.12
CA LEU A 70 -6.15 -13.85 -4.91
C LEU A 70 -4.96 -14.74 -4.56
N ILE A 71 -4.38 -14.54 -3.38
CA ILE A 71 -3.10 -15.16 -3.02
C ILE A 71 -3.16 -15.82 -1.64
N ASP A 72 -2.42 -16.90 -1.47
CA ASP A 72 -2.12 -17.47 -0.15
C ASP A 72 -0.88 -16.79 0.45
N SER A 73 0.15 -16.65 -0.40
CA SER A 73 1.36 -15.86 -0.18
C SER A 73 2.04 -15.64 -1.53
N LEU A 74 2.82 -14.56 -1.65
CA LEU A 74 3.72 -14.33 -2.78
C LEU A 74 5.06 -13.84 -2.24
N ASN A 75 6.15 -14.38 -2.80
CA ASN A 75 7.49 -13.91 -2.50
C ASN A 75 7.79 -12.57 -3.20
N ALA A 76 8.88 -11.93 -2.81
CA ALA A 76 9.25 -10.61 -3.33
C ALA A 76 9.56 -10.60 -4.84
N LEU A 77 10.03 -11.72 -5.40
CA LEU A 77 10.34 -11.83 -6.83
C LEU A 77 9.05 -11.92 -7.65
N GLU A 78 8.11 -12.76 -7.22
CA GLU A 78 6.79 -12.89 -7.85
C GLU A 78 6.05 -11.54 -7.85
N ARG A 79 6.04 -10.83 -6.73
CA ARG A 79 5.46 -9.48 -6.64
C ARG A 79 6.13 -8.50 -7.59
N SER A 80 7.46 -8.53 -7.71
CA SER A 80 8.18 -7.64 -8.63
C SER A 80 7.84 -7.92 -10.10
N ASN A 81 7.58 -9.18 -10.45
CA ASN A 81 7.14 -9.56 -11.79
C ASN A 81 5.73 -9.02 -12.07
N LEU A 82 4.79 -9.18 -11.12
CA LEU A 82 3.43 -8.63 -11.26
C LEU A 82 3.43 -7.11 -11.39
N ILE A 83 4.24 -6.39 -10.59
CA ILE A 83 4.40 -4.94 -10.70
C ILE A 83 4.97 -4.55 -12.06
N SER A 84 6.02 -5.24 -12.52
CA SER A 84 6.63 -4.97 -13.82
C SER A 84 5.63 -5.16 -14.95
N GLU A 85 4.84 -6.23 -14.90
CA GLU A 85 3.83 -6.51 -15.92
C GLU A 85 2.68 -5.49 -15.89
N CYS A 86 2.21 -5.12 -14.70
CA CYS A 86 1.23 -4.04 -14.55
C CYS A 86 1.74 -2.72 -15.16
N LEU A 87 3.01 -2.36 -14.93
CA LEU A 87 3.61 -1.16 -15.53
C LEU A 87 3.67 -1.24 -17.07
N ARG A 88 3.95 -2.42 -17.65
CA ARG A 88 3.91 -2.62 -19.11
C ARG A 88 2.51 -2.40 -19.66
N LEU A 89 1.51 -3.07 -19.10
CA LEU A 89 0.12 -2.96 -19.53
C LEU A 89 -0.42 -1.53 -19.39
N VAL A 90 -0.04 -0.83 -18.31
CA VAL A 90 -0.42 0.58 -18.11
C VAL A 90 0.24 1.47 -19.15
N PHE A 91 1.51 1.23 -19.49
CA PHE A 91 2.23 2.00 -20.51
C PHE A 91 1.55 1.88 -21.89
N ASP A 92 1.06 0.69 -22.26
CA ASP A 92 0.37 0.47 -23.54
C ASP A 92 -0.93 1.28 -23.69
N THR A 93 -1.52 1.72 -22.58
CA THR A 93 -2.70 2.62 -22.60
C THR A 93 -2.35 4.09 -22.84
N GLY A 94 -1.07 4.45 -22.85
CA GLY A 94 -0.57 5.83 -22.95
C GLY A 94 -0.48 6.58 -21.61
N VAL A 95 -0.77 5.90 -20.49
CA VAL A 95 -0.60 6.44 -19.13
C VAL A 95 0.86 6.30 -18.68
N GLU A 96 1.38 7.30 -17.99
CA GLU A 96 2.72 7.28 -17.40
C GLU A 96 2.67 7.00 -15.90
N ALA A 97 3.12 5.82 -15.48
CA ALA A 97 3.29 5.48 -14.07
C ALA A 97 4.68 5.91 -13.58
N THR A 98 4.77 7.03 -12.86
CA THR A 98 6.05 7.62 -12.41
C THR A 98 6.41 7.27 -10.97
N ALA A 99 5.47 6.68 -10.23
CA ALA A 99 5.67 6.31 -8.84
C ALA A 99 5.02 4.97 -8.51
N LEU A 100 5.59 4.27 -7.54
CA LEU A 100 5.07 3.07 -6.90
C LEU A 100 4.90 3.36 -5.41
N THR A 101 3.71 3.14 -4.88
CA THR A 101 3.38 3.34 -3.46
C THR A 101 2.95 2.03 -2.82
N PHE A 102 3.51 1.69 -1.66
CA PHE A 102 3.13 0.52 -0.87
C PHE A 102 3.42 0.72 0.62
N ASP A 103 3.00 -0.21 1.48
CA ASP A 103 3.37 -0.20 2.90
C ASP A 103 4.82 -0.69 3.16
N GLY A 104 5.44 -0.24 4.25
CA GLY A 104 6.84 -0.56 4.55
C GLY A 104 7.08 -1.94 5.14
N THR A 105 6.35 -2.96 4.71
CA THR A 105 6.62 -4.35 5.10
C THR A 105 7.94 -4.84 4.51
N SER A 106 8.60 -5.80 5.17
CA SER A 106 9.90 -6.33 4.71
C SER A 106 9.81 -6.94 3.31
N VAL A 107 8.69 -7.59 2.98
CA VAL A 107 8.46 -8.19 1.66
C VAL A 107 8.33 -7.13 0.58
N ASN A 108 7.62 -6.02 0.83
CA ASN A 108 7.49 -4.94 -0.14
C ASN A 108 8.81 -4.19 -0.37
N ILE A 109 9.62 -4.04 0.69
CA ILE A 109 10.96 -3.47 0.55
C ILE A 109 11.88 -4.38 -0.27
N SER A 110 11.85 -5.70 0.00
CA SER A 110 12.56 -6.68 -0.84
C SER A 110 12.06 -6.68 -2.28
N THR A 111 10.76 -6.44 -2.49
CA THR A 111 10.15 -6.33 -3.83
C THR A 111 10.72 -5.12 -4.58
N ALA A 112 10.81 -3.96 -3.93
CA ALA A 112 11.45 -2.79 -4.54
C ALA A 112 12.94 -2.99 -4.81
N ASN A 113 13.65 -3.74 -3.95
CA ASN A 113 15.04 -4.09 -4.20
C ASN A 113 15.19 -4.98 -5.45
N ASN A 114 14.29 -5.96 -5.63
CA ASN A 114 14.25 -6.81 -6.84
C ASN A 114 13.96 -6.01 -8.11
N LEU A 115 13.17 -4.92 -8.02
CA LEU A 115 12.95 -3.99 -9.12
C LEU A 115 14.18 -3.12 -9.43
N GLY A 116 15.15 -3.02 -8.50
CA GLY A 116 16.40 -2.28 -8.69
C GLY A 116 16.47 -0.94 -7.92
N ALA A 117 15.54 -0.70 -7.01
CA ALA A 117 15.61 0.38 -6.02
C ALA A 117 16.43 -0.03 -4.79
N LYS A 118 16.86 0.93 -3.98
CA LYS A 118 17.59 0.72 -2.72
C LYS A 118 17.04 1.69 -1.67
N ILE A 119 16.12 1.21 -0.84
CA ILE A 119 15.36 2.07 0.10
C ILE A 119 15.94 2.07 1.51
N GLN A 120 16.66 1.02 1.91
CA GLN A 120 17.25 0.87 3.26
C GLN A 120 18.79 0.94 3.26
N GLU A 121 19.42 1.12 2.11
CA GLU A 121 20.88 1.16 2.01
C GLU A 121 21.43 2.56 2.31
N LYS A 122 22.72 2.63 2.71
CA LYS A 122 23.44 3.89 2.91
C LYS A 122 23.48 4.75 1.63
N ASP A 123 23.55 4.09 0.47
CA ASP A 123 23.47 4.70 -0.84
C ASP A 123 22.02 4.62 -1.34
N LEU A 124 21.20 5.57 -0.87
CA LEU A 124 19.77 5.59 -1.12
C LEU A 124 19.49 5.83 -2.61
N LYS A 125 18.83 4.86 -3.25
CA LYS A 125 18.35 4.96 -4.63
C LYS A 125 16.85 4.66 -4.64
N PRO A 126 15.98 5.64 -4.36
CA PRO A 126 14.56 5.41 -4.12
C PRO A 126 13.76 5.30 -5.45
N TYR A 127 14.34 4.70 -6.47
CA TYR A 127 13.73 4.53 -7.78
C TYR A 127 14.30 3.33 -8.51
N PHE A 128 13.54 2.82 -9.46
CA PHE A 128 13.95 1.80 -10.41
C PHE A 128 13.61 2.22 -11.85
N PRO A 129 14.29 1.68 -12.87
CA PRO A 129 13.96 1.97 -14.27
C PRO A 129 12.64 1.29 -14.68
N HIS A 130 11.77 2.02 -15.37
CA HIS A 130 10.54 1.48 -15.94
C HIS A 130 10.87 0.36 -16.93
N PRO A 131 10.13 -0.77 -16.94
CA PRO A 131 10.45 -1.96 -17.74
C PRO A 131 10.41 -1.79 -19.27
N ILE A 132 10.06 -0.60 -19.78
CA ILE A 132 9.90 -0.28 -21.21
C ILE A 132 10.69 0.97 -21.56
N THR A 133 10.39 2.10 -20.91
CA THR A 133 11.02 3.39 -21.21
C THR A 133 12.36 3.60 -20.53
N SER A 134 12.70 2.77 -19.52
CA SER A 134 13.83 2.99 -18.60
C SER A 134 13.79 4.29 -17.78
N GLU A 135 12.69 5.05 -17.87
CA GLU A 135 12.47 6.25 -17.05
C GLU A 135 12.33 5.88 -15.57
N LYS A 136 12.58 6.83 -14.67
CA LYS A 136 12.57 6.55 -13.23
C LYS A 136 11.14 6.37 -12.71
N VAL A 137 10.89 5.23 -12.08
CA VAL A 137 9.71 5.00 -11.24
C VAL A 137 10.14 5.14 -9.78
N PHE A 138 9.67 6.18 -9.10
CA PHE A 138 10.03 6.46 -7.71
C PHE A 138 9.25 5.58 -6.74
N VAL A 139 9.92 5.01 -5.75
CA VAL A 139 9.27 4.22 -4.70
C VAL A 139 8.96 5.11 -3.50
N ILE A 140 7.70 5.13 -3.10
CA ILE A 140 7.16 5.93 -2.00
C ILE A 140 6.56 4.97 -0.98
N LEU A 141 6.97 5.08 0.28
CA LEU A 141 6.33 4.34 1.35
C LEU A 141 5.04 5.07 1.78
N ASP A 142 3.99 4.33 2.07
CA ASP A 142 2.77 4.90 2.63
C ASP A 142 3.06 5.63 3.95
N VAL A 143 2.97 6.96 3.89
CA VAL A 143 3.25 7.88 4.99
C VAL A 143 2.36 7.60 6.19
N CYS A 144 1.09 7.27 5.97
CA CYS A 144 0.16 6.95 7.06
C CYS A 144 0.60 5.66 7.77
N HIS A 145 1.04 4.64 7.02
CA HIS A 145 1.61 3.43 7.62
C HIS A 145 2.92 3.72 8.36
N MET A 146 3.80 4.53 7.80
CA MET A 146 5.07 4.89 8.46
C MET A 146 4.85 5.66 9.76
N LEU A 147 3.93 6.62 9.78
CA LEU A 147 3.58 7.35 11.01
C LEU A 147 2.96 6.43 12.07
N LYS A 148 2.12 5.47 11.68
CA LYS A 148 1.59 4.44 12.61
C LYS A 148 2.73 3.63 13.22
N LEU A 149 3.75 3.24 12.45
CA LEU A 149 4.91 2.49 12.96
C LEU A 149 5.74 3.32 13.95
N VAL A 150 6.00 4.59 13.65
CA VAL A 150 6.72 5.50 14.56
C VAL A 150 5.97 5.64 15.88
N ARG A 151 4.65 5.90 15.81
CA ARG A 151 3.78 5.97 16.99
C ARG A 151 3.81 4.68 17.82
N ASN A 152 3.63 3.53 17.17
CA ASN A 152 3.62 2.23 17.86
C ASN A 152 4.98 1.94 18.51
N THR A 153 6.08 2.30 17.84
CA THR A 153 7.43 2.18 18.38
C THR A 153 7.60 3.04 19.63
N LEU A 154 7.19 4.31 19.58
CA LEU A 154 7.25 5.20 20.74
C LEU A 154 6.41 4.67 21.91
N ALA A 155 5.20 4.18 21.64
CA ALA A 155 4.32 3.61 22.66
C ALA A 155 4.90 2.32 23.30
N SER A 156 5.48 1.43 22.48
CA SER A 156 6.03 0.16 22.94
C SER A 156 7.36 0.34 23.68
N LYS A 157 8.24 1.24 23.21
CA LYS A 157 9.54 1.48 23.83
C LYS A 157 9.51 2.51 24.95
N GLY A 158 8.42 3.28 25.06
CA GLY A 158 8.23 4.34 26.06
C GLY A 158 9.02 5.62 25.77
N SER A 159 10.18 5.52 25.10
CA SER A 159 10.95 6.67 24.63
C SER A 159 11.78 6.36 23.39
N ILE A 160 12.09 7.40 22.62
CA ILE A 160 13.04 7.38 21.48
C ILE A 160 13.98 8.59 21.60
N ILE A 161 15.17 8.48 21.02
CA ILE A 161 16.19 9.55 21.04
C ILE A 161 16.28 10.15 19.64
N ASN A 162 16.24 11.48 19.55
CA ASN A 162 16.41 12.17 18.27
C ASN A 162 17.90 12.32 17.88
N GLN A 163 18.17 12.89 16.72
CA GLN A 163 19.54 13.12 16.23
C GLN A 163 20.39 14.07 17.11
N ASN A 164 19.75 14.89 17.95
CA ASN A 164 20.41 15.83 18.86
C ASN A 164 20.68 15.21 20.24
N GLY A 165 20.20 13.98 20.50
CA GLY A 165 20.28 13.33 21.80
C GLY A 165 19.09 13.63 22.74
N ASP A 166 18.08 14.38 22.29
CA ASP A 166 16.90 14.67 23.10
C ASP A 166 15.98 13.45 23.19
N ILE A 167 15.41 13.23 24.37
CA ILE A 167 14.51 12.12 24.65
C ILE A 167 13.07 12.53 24.38
N ILE A 168 12.42 11.83 23.45
CA ILE A 168 10.98 11.93 23.19
C ILE A 168 10.29 10.81 23.96
N LYS A 169 9.41 11.15 24.91
CA LYS A 169 8.73 10.17 25.79
C LYS A 169 7.25 10.03 25.45
N TRP A 170 6.75 8.80 25.49
CA TRP A 170 5.32 8.51 25.38
C TRP A 170 4.50 9.14 26.51
N ASP A 171 5.11 9.35 27.69
CA ASP A 171 4.46 9.95 28.84
C ASP A 171 3.98 11.38 28.58
N TYR A 172 4.63 12.13 27.69
CA TYR A 172 4.15 13.45 27.30
C TYR A 172 2.81 13.38 26.55
N ILE A 173 2.61 12.34 25.74
CA ILE A 173 1.35 12.11 25.02
C ILE A 173 0.24 11.73 26.03
N LYS A 174 0.54 10.86 27.01
CA LYS A 174 -0.41 10.52 28.09
C LYS A 174 -0.79 11.73 28.94
N GLN A 175 0.18 12.57 29.28
CA GLN A 175 -0.07 13.80 30.04
C GLN A 175 -0.92 14.80 29.25
N LEU A 176 -0.67 14.94 27.95
CA LEU A 176 -1.48 15.76 27.06
C LEU A 176 -2.93 15.25 26.98
N GLU A 177 -3.13 13.94 26.81
CA GLU A 177 -4.47 13.33 26.80
C GLU A 177 -5.22 13.60 28.12
N LYS A 178 -4.55 13.42 29.26
CA LYS A 178 -5.12 13.72 30.57
C LYS A 178 -5.51 15.20 30.68
N PHE A 179 -4.61 16.10 30.30
CA PHE A 179 -4.87 17.53 30.31
C PHE A 179 -6.05 17.92 29.42
N GLN A 180 -6.17 17.32 28.23
CA GLN A 180 -7.31 17.54 27.33
C GLN A 180 -8.63 17.13 27.96
N LYS A 181 -8.67 15.95 28.60
CA LYS A 181 -9.86 15.46 29.33
C LYS A 181 -10.21 16.37 30.50
N ASP A 182 -9.21 16.76 31.31
CA ASP A 182 -9.42 17.62 32.48
C ASP A 182 -9.93 19.02 32.10
N LYS A 183 -9.56 19.52 30.91
CA LYS A 183 -9.99 20.83 30.39
C LYS A 183 -11.25 20.78 29.52
N GLY A 184 -11.84 19.60 29.31
CA GLY A 184 -12.94 19.43 28.35
C GLY A 184 -12.56 19.82 26.91
N LEU A 185 -11.27 19.85 26.61
CA LEU A 185 -10.73 20.12 25.27
C LEU A 185 -10.74 18.82 24.48
N TYR A 186 -11.95 18.37 24.13
CA TYR A 186 -12.08 17.30 23.17
C TYR A 186 -11.60 17.84 21.83
N PRO A 187 -10.67 17.13 21.17
CA PRO A 187 -10.46 17.38 19.76
C PRO A 187 -11.83 17.27 19.09
N PHE A 188 -12.28 18.35 18.41
CA PHE A 188 -13.59 18.45 17.78
C PHE A 188 -14.01 17.06 17.25
N GLU A 189 -15.06 16.49 17.84
CA GLU A 189 -15.51 15.09 17.69
C GLU A 189 -15.81 14.66 16.25
N GLY A 190 -15.60 15.54 15.27
CA GLY A 190 -15.75 15.29 13.85
C GLY A 190 -14.45 15.32 13.03
N ARG A 191 -13.24 15.25 13.62
CA ARG A 191 -12.00 15.21 12.80
C ARG A 191 -10.84 14.33 13.23
N TRP A 192 -10.79 13.73 14.42
CA TRP A 192 -9.79 12.68 14.69
C TRP A 192 -10.29 11.29 14.32
N ASP A 193 -11.62 11.10 14.26
CA ASP A 193 -12.24 10.02 13.50
C ASP A 193 -12.19 10.25 11.98
N THR A 194 -11.82 11.44 11.52
CA THR A 194 -11.87 11.83 10.10
C THR A 194 -10.50 12.13 9.48
N VAL A 195 -9.45 12.35 10.28
CA VAL A 195 -8.06 12.49 9.80
C VAL A 195 -7.31 11.15 9.85
N CYS A 196 -7.85 10.10 10.49
CA CYS A 196 -7.25 8.76 10.42
C CYS A 196 -8.21 7.54 10.36
N PRO A 197 -9.44 7.58 10.93
CA PRO A 197 -10.42 6.49 10.75
C PRO A 197 -11.39 6.60 9.56
N THR A 198 -11.67 7.77 8.97
CA THR A 198 -12.70 7.87 7.90
C THR A 198 -12.17 7.55 6.51
N PHE A 199 -10.85 7.54 6.29
CA PHE A 199 -10.29 6.87 5.10
C PHE A 199 -10.43 5.34 5.19
N PHE A 200 -10.62 4.79 6.40
CA PHE A 200 -10.73 3.36 6.66
C PHE A 200 -12.16 2.83 6.81
N LYS A 201 -13.18 3.69 6.97
CA LYS A 201 -14.58 3.25 7.16
C LYS A 201 -15.44 3.21 5.89
N ILE A 202 -14.98 3.77 4.76
CA ILE A 202 -15.78 3.80 3.51
C ILE A 202 -15.61 2.50 2.68
N PHE A 203 -14.57 1.69 2.91
CA PHE A 203 -14.36 0.45 2.13
C PHE A 203 -14.86 -0.85 2.79
N PHE A 204 -15.33 -0.82 4.05
CA PHE A 204 -15.57 -2.05 4.81
C PHE A 204 -16.97 -2.22 5.43
N HIS A 205 -17.98 -1.47 4.99
CA HIS A 205 -19.35 -1.63 5.52
C HIS A 205 -20.46 -1.89 4.51
N LYS A 206 -20.14 -2.39 3.30
CA LYS A 206 -21.14 -2.86 2.33
C LYS A 206 -20.76 -4.14 1.57
N LEU A 207 -20.11 -5.08 2.25
CA LEU A 207 -20.00 -6.47 1.80
C LEU A 207 -20.09 -7.40 3.03
N VAL A 208 -21.30 -7.40 3.61
CA VAL A 208 -21.92 -8.55 4.28
C VAL A 208 -23.28 -8.71 3.66
#